data_AF-A0A957IWB2-F1
#
_entry.id   AF-A0A957IWB2-F1
#
_cell.length_a   1.000
_cell.length_b   1.000
_cell.length_c   1.000
_cell.angle_alpha   90.00
_cell.angle_beta   90.00
_cell.angle_gamma   90.00
#
_symmetry.space_group_name_H-M   'P 1'
#
loop_
_entity.id
_entity.type
_entity.pdbx_description
1 polymer ?
#
loop_
_entity_poly.entity_id
_entity_poly.type
_entity_poly.pdbx_seq_one_letter_code
_entity_poly.pdbx_strand_id
1 'polypeptide(L)'
;HTIIIHTNFNNYPTISHTISFDDILSGDGVEKLSWAFSDPNKFTPDRTQEQITKATAATFLRVANEMKQHRRLTGELYTPEQLAHFLVRLLFCLFAEDMRLLPDEIFTKIVKARGGDYDNLQPVLGDLFAKMRTGGTFGLWNIRYFDGTLFDDAFVPSIPYDLGRTLLQAAEQDWSQVDPSIFGTLFERIIDESKRA
;
A
#
# COMPACT_ATOMS: atom_id res chain seq x y z
N HIS A 1 -12.80 29.50 -5.46
CA HIS A 1 -11.44 29.76 -4.95
C HIS A 1 -11.28 28.98 -3.66
N THR A 2 -10.17 28.26 -3.50
CA THR A 2 -9.87 27.46 -2.30
C THR A 2 -8.52 27.90 -1.75
N ILE A 3 -8.39 27.93 -0.43
CA ILE A 3 -7.11 28.13 0.26
C ILE A 3 -6.62 26.76 0.71
N ILE A 4 -5.32 26.48 0.54
CA ILE A 4 -4.71 25.21 0.97
C ILE A 4 -3.59 25.54 1.95
N ILE A 5 -3.66 24.96 3.15
CA ILE A 5 -2.62 25.04 4.18
C ILE A 5 -1.87 23.73 4.17
N HIS A 6 -0.56 23.77 3.91
CA HIS A 6 0.33 22.62 4.03
C HIS A 6 1.10 22.69 5.34
N THR A 7 1.01 21.65 6.16
CA THR A 7 1.69 21.58 7.45
C THR A 7 3.01 20.84 7.31
N ASN A 8 4.06 21.34 7.97
CA ASN A 8 5.37 20.69 7.96
C ASN A 8 5.95 20.69 9.38
N PHE A 9 5.65 19.64 10.14
CA PHE A 9 6.16 19.43 11.49
C PHE A 9 7.23 18.34 11.48
N ASN A 10 8.33 18.58 12.19
CA ASN A 10 9.41 17.59 12.28
C ASN A 10 8.89 16.26 12.84
N ASN A 11 9.20 15.15 12.15
CA ASN A 11 8.79 13.78 12.47
C ASN A 11 7.30 13.46 12.31
N TYR A 12 6.51 14.33 11.68
CA TYR A 12 5.09 14.11 11.39
C TYR A 12 4.82 14.12 9.88
N PRO A 13 3.74 13.47 9.42
CA PRO A 13 3.35 13.54 8.02
C PRO A 13 2.95 14.97 7.64
N THR A 14 3.16 15.33 6.37
CA THR A 14 2.63 16.56 5.80
C THR A 14 1.13 16.38 5.55
N ILE A 15 0.30 17.20 6.19
CA ILE A 15 -1.15 17.19 6.00
C ILE A 15 -1.55 18.47 5.26
N SER A 16 -2.43 18.32 4.27
CA SER A 16 -2.98 19.45 3.53
C SER A 16 -4.41 19.70 3.98
N HIS A 17 -4.69 20.91 4.45
CA HIS A 17 -6.03 21.35 4.82
C HIS A 17 -6.58 22.27 3.73
N THR A 18 -7.63 21.82 3.05
CA THR A 18 -8.34 22.63 2.05
C THR A 18 -9.47 23.38 2.74
N ILE A 19 -9.52 24.69 2.52
CA ILE A 19 -10.54 25.60 3.03
C ILE A 19 -11.26 26.19 1.81
N SER A 20 -12.53 25.87 1.67
CA SER A 20 -13.42 26.43 0.66
C SER A 20 -14.00 27.77 1.11
N PHE A 21 -14.66 28.47 0.18
CA PHE A 21 -15.38 29.69 0.54
C PHE A 21 -16.56 29.41 1.49
N ASP A 22 -17.24 28.27 1.31
CA ASP A 22 -18.34 27.88 2.18
C ASP A 22 -17.88 27.63 3.62
N ASP A 23 -16.68 27.06 3.80
CA ASP A 23 -16.06 26.89 5.13
C ASP A 23 -15.79 28.25 5.81
N ILE A 24 -15.44 29.27 5.03
CA ILE A 24 -15.23 30.62 5.55
C ILE A 24 -16.57 31.23 5.98
N LEU A 25 -17.63 31.03 5.18
CA LEU A 25 -18.97 31.53 5.49
C LEU A 25 -19.58 30.83 6.71
N SER A 26 -19.29 29.55 6.93
CA SER A 26 -19.74 28.78 8.10
C SER A 26 -18.93 29.07 9.37
N GLY A 27 -17.75 29.69 9.25
CA GLY A 27 -16.88 30.10 10.35
C GLY A 27 -15.71 29.15 10.62
N ASP A 28 -15.86 27.85 10.36
CA ASP A 28 -14.82 26.84 10.60
C ASP A 28 -13.53 27.11 9.80
N GLY A 29 -13.68 27.65 8.58
CA GLY A 29 -12.57 28.06 7.73
C GLY A 29 -11.80 29.26 8.31
N VAL A 30 -12.50 30.21 8.93
CA VAL A 30 -11.87 31.38 9.58
C VAL A 30 -11.06 30.94 10.79
N GLU A 31 -11.56 29.99 11.59
CA GLU A 31 -10.83 29.47 12.74
C GLU A 31 -9.52 28.78 12.32
N LYS A 32 -9.57 27.90 11.31
CA LYS A 32 -8.37 27.25 10.77
C LYS A 32 -7.38 28.26 10.19
N LEU A 33 -7.86 29.27 9.47
CA LEU A 33 -7.01 30.35 8.98
C LEU A 33 -6.37 31.12 10.14
N SER A 34 -7.12 31.39 11.22
CA SER A 34 -6.57 32.04 12.41
C SER A 34 -5.45 31.20 13.03
N TRP A 35 -5.66 29.89 13.22
CA TRP A 35 -4.63 29.00 13.75
C TRP A 35 -3.34 29.03 12.93
N ALA A 36 -3.45 29.10 11.61
CA ALA A 36 -2.27 29.12 10.73
C ALA A 36 -1.34 30.31 11.00
N PHE A 37 -1.86 31.43 11.51
CA PHE A 37 -1.07 32.61 11.85
C PHE A 37 -0.79 32.75 13.35
N SER A 38 -1.70 32.30 14.22
CA SER A 38 -1.63 32.56 15.67
C SER A 38 -1.16 31.37 16.50
N ASP A 39 -1.51 30.14 16.10
CA ASP A 39 -1.18 28.92 16.83
C ASP A 39 -1.08 27.72 15.88
N PRO A 40 0.00 27.63 15.06
CA PRO A 40 0.13 26.57 14.07
C PRO A 40 0.13 25.17 14.67
N ASN A 41 0.53 25.01 15.94
CA ASN A 41 0.61 23.71 16.61
C ASN A 41 -0.74 22.99 16.70
N LYS A 42 -1.86 23.71 16.56
CA LYS A 42 -3.19 23.11 16.43
C LYS A 42 -3.36 22.22 15.19
N PHE A 43 -2.45 22.32 14.23
CA PHE A 43 -2.39 21.43 13.07
C PHE A 43 -1.44 20.24 13.24
N THR A 44 -0.83 20.05 14.42
CA THR A 44 0.07 18.91 14.66
C THR A 44 -0.72 17.61 14.55
N PRO A 45 -0.29 16.65 13.69
CA PRO A 45 -0.99 15.37 13.58
C PRO A 45 -0.90 14.54 14.87
N ASP A 46 -1.89 13.67 15.11
CA ASP A 46 -1.92 12.79 16.29
C ASP A 46 -0.84 11.69 16.27
N ARG A 47 -0.34 11.34 15.07
CA ARG A 47 0.62 10.26 14.87
C ARG A 47 1.86 10.76 14.17
N THR A 48 3.01 10.31 14.67
CA THR A 48 4.30 10.56 14.03
C THR A 48 4.46 9.72 12.76
N GLN A 49 5.38 10.15 11.89
CA GLN A 49 5.79 9.41 10.70
C GLN A 49 6.22 7.97 11.03
N GLU A 50 6.96 7.79 12.12
CA GLU A 50 7.40 6.48 12.61
C GLU A 50 6.20 5.60 13.01
N GLN A 51 5.22 6.15 13.72
CA GLN A 51 4.03 5.40 14.14
C GLN A 51 3.18 4.96 12.94
N ILE A 52 3.01 5.83 11.94
CA ILE A 52 2.30 5.51 10.70
C ILE A 52 3.04 4.39 9.97
N THR A 53 4.34 4.59 9.73
CA THR A 53 5.24 3.62 9.08
C THR A 53 5.17 2.25 9.76
N LYS A 54 5.26 2.19 11.08
CA LYS A 54 5.20 0.94 11.86
C LYS A 54 3.83 0.26 11.77
N ALA A 55 2.74 1.02 11.80
CA ALA A 55 1.39 0.48 11.72
C ALA A 55 1.08 -0.12 10.34
N THR A 56 1.49 0.58 9.27
CA THR A 56 1.36 0.10 7.89
C THR A 56 2.22 -1.14 7.66
N ALA A 57 3.50 -1.09 8.05
CA ALA A 57 4.41 -2.23 8.00
C ALA A 57 3.88 -3.47 8.74
N ALA A 58 3.31 -3.29 9.92
CA ALA A 58 2.74 -4.39 10.71
C ALA A 58 1.56 -5.09 10.01
N THR A 59 0.76 -4.32 9.26
CA THR A 59 -0.37 -4.86 8.48
C THR A 59 0.13 -5.75 7.35
N PHE A 60 1.19 -5.34 6.65
CA PHE A 60 1.79 -6.17 5.60
C PHE A 60 2.53 -7.39 6.14
N LEU A 61 3.22 -7.27 7.29
CA LEU A 61 3.82 -8.43 7.96
C LEU A 61 2.77 -9.48 8.37
N ARG A 62 1.55 -9.05 8.69
CA ARG A 62 0.43 -9.99 8.93
C ARG A 62 0.07 -10.76 7.65
N VAL A 63 -0.02 -10.09 6.50
CA VAL A 63 -0.22 -10.76 5.18
C VAL A 63 0.87 -11.80 4.93
N ALA A 64 2.14 -11.45 5.15
CA ALA A 64 3.27 -12.36 4.97
C ALA A 64 3.19 -13.60 5.87
N ASN A 65 2.79 -13.42 7.13
CA ASN A 65 2.64 -14.52 8.09
C ASN A 65 1.46 -15.42 7.77
N GLU A 66 0.32 -14.86 7.37
CA GLU A 66 -0.86 -15.61 6.94
C GLU A 66 -0.58 -16.47 5.71
N MET A 67 0.16 -15.95 4.72
CA MET A 67 0.59 -16.73 3.54
C MET A 67 1.46 -17.93 3.92
N LYS A 68 2.39 -17.74 4.85
CA LYS A 68 3.28 -18.82 5.33
C LYS A 68 2.50 -19.89 6.09
N GLN A 69 1.60 -19.46 6.96
CA GLN A 69 0.72 -20.36 7.68
C GLN A 69 -0.18 -21.14 6.72
N HIS A 70 -0.74 -20.48 5.71
CA HIS A 70 -1.56 -21.13 4.70
C HIS A 70 -0.78 -22.23 3.96
N ARG A 71 0.41 -21.89 3.43
CA ARG A 71 1.33 -22.86 2.78
C ARG A 71 1.58 -24.10 3.65
N ARG A 72 1.86 -23.88 4.94
CA ARG A 72 2.15 -24.95 5.89
C ARG A 72 0.94 -25.86 6.14
N LEU A 73 -0.26 -25.30 6.12
CA LEU A 73 -1.51 -26.04 6.36
C LEU A 73 -2.00 -26.78 5.12
N THR A 74 -1.86 -26.20 3.93
CA THR A 74 -2.32 -26.81 2.67
C THR A 74 -1.29 -27.72 2.00
N GLY A 75 -0.01 -27.52 2.29
CA GLY A 75 1.08 -28.26 1.64
C GLY A 75 1.30 -27.83 0.19
N GLU A 76 0.90 -26.61 -0.19
CA GLU A 76 1.11 -26.10 -1.54
C GLU A 76 2.60 -26.14 -1.96
N LEU A 77 2.82 -26.59 -3.19
CA LEU A 77 4.15 -26.88 -3.74
C LEU A 77 4.77 -25.62 -4.34
N TYR A 78 5.29 -24.74 -3.49
CA TYR A 78 6.18 -23.64 -3.88
C TYR A 78 7.27 -23.42 -2.83
N THR A 79 8.39 -22.84 -3.24
CA THR A 79 9.54 -22.63 -2.35
C THR A 79 9.39 -21.36 -1.49
N PRO A 80 10.11 -21.25 -0.37
CA PRO A 80 10.16 -20.01 0.42
C PRO A 80 10.62 -18.79 -0.39
N GLU A 81 11.48 -19.00 -1.38
CA GLU A 81 11.97 -17.96 -2.28
C GLU A 81 10.87 -17.47 -3.22
N GLN A 82 10.08 -18.38 -3.80
CA GLN A 82 8.91 -18.01 -4.61
C GLN A 82 7.90 -17.18 -3.81
N LEU A 83 7.66 -17.57 -2.55
CA LEU A 83 6.81 -16.80 -1.65
C LEU A 83 7.39 -15.42 -1.33
N ALA A 84 8.68 -15.35 -1.02
CA ALA A 84 9.35 -14.08 -0.75
C ALA A 84 9.26 -13.14 -1.95
N HIS A 85 9.59 -13.61 -3.17
CA HIS A 85 9.46 -12.81 -4.38
C HIS A 85 8.02 -12.37 -4.66
N PHE A 86 7.03 -13.21 -4.35
CA PHE A 86 5.63 -12.81 -4.43
C PHE A 86 5.28 -11.69 -3.45
N LEU A 87 5.70 -11.80 -2.18
CA LEU A 87 5.48 -10.77 -1.18
C LEU A 87 6.19 -9.45 -1.55
N VAL A 88 7.41 -9.51 -2.10
CA VAL A 88 8.10 -8.30 -2.60
C VAL A 88 7.31 -7.64 -3.74
N ARG A 89 6.73 -8.41 -4.66
CA ARG A 89 5.87 -7.87 -5.74
C ARG A 89 4.60 -7.22 -5.19
N LEU A 90 3.93 -7.83 -4.19
CA LEU A 90 2.78 -7.21 -3.53
C LEU A 90 3.16 -5.89 -2.85
N LEU A 91 4.26 -5.89 -2.10
CA LEU A 91 4.76 -4.68 -1.44
C LEU A 91 5.04 -3.58 -2.47
N PHE A 92 5.67 -3.95 -3.60
CA PHE A 92 5.91 -3.01 -4.68
C PHE A 92 4.62 -2.43 -5.25
N CYS A 93 3.58 -3.25 -5.50
CA CYS A 93 2.30 -2.77 -6.01
C CYS A 93 1.64 -1.74 -5.07
N LEU A 94 1.67 -1.99 -3.76
CA LEU A 94 1.14 -1.10 -2.72
C LEU A 94 1.81 0.28 -2.78
N PHE A 95 3.14 0.33 -2.87
CA PHE A 95 3.85 1.59 -3.04
C PHE A 95 3.63 2.23 -4.41
N ALA A 96 3.63 1.42 -5.48
CA ALA A 96 3.54 1.91 -6.83
C ALA A 96 2.19 2.58 -7.12
N GLU A 97 1.08 2.10 -6.55
CA GLU A 97 -0.21 2.76 -6.73
C GLU A 97 -0.29 4.10 -5.98
N ASP A 98 0.15 4.15 -4.72
CA ASP A 98 0.08 5.37 -3.91
C ASP A 98 1.08 6.44 -4.35
N MET A 99 2.20 6.02 -4.95
CA MET A 99 3.13 6.92 -5.65
C MET A 99 2.70 7.26 -7.08
N ARG A 100 1.50 6.83 -7.51
CA ARG A 100 0.91 7.09 -8.83
C ARG A 100 1.77 6.58 -10.00
N LEU A 101 2.56 5.55 -9.77
CA LEU A 101 3.26 4.78 -10.80
C LEU A 101 2.31 3.78 -11.47
N LEU A 102 1.45 3.14 -10.66
CA LEU A 102 0.28 2.43 -11.14
C LEU A 102 -0.94 3.37 -11.15
N PRO A 103 -1.78 3.31 -12.20
CA PRO A 103 -2.91 4.21 -12.33
C PRO A 103 -4.06 3.82 -11.39
N ASP A 104 -4.89 4.79 -11.03
CA ASP A 104 -6.24 4.61 -10.52
C ASP A 104 -6.41 3.64 -9.33
N GLU A 105 -5.42 3.52 -8.43
CA GLU A 105 -5.47 2.56 -7.30
C GLU A 105 -5.81 1.14 -7.80
N ILE A 106 -5.26 0.76 -8.95
CA ILE A 106 -5.66 -0.46 -9.67
C ILE A 106 -5.44 -1.71 -8.83
N PHE A 107 -4.40 -1.75 -7.99
CA PHE A 107 -4.12 -2.90 -7.16
C PHE A 107 -5.17 -3.03 -6.06
N THR A 108 -5.45 -1.94 -5.34
CA THR A 108 -6.56 -1.88 -4.38
C THR A 108 -7.89 -2.27 -5.03
N LYS A 109 -8.19 -1.77 -6.23
CA LYS A 109 -9.41 -2.13 -6.97
C LYS A 109 -9.48 -3.60 -7.33
N ILE A 110 -8.39 -4.22 -7.75
CA ILE A 110 -8.33 -5.67 -8.06
C ILE A 110 -8.65 -6.49 -6.82
N VAL A 111 -8.04 -6.16 -5.68
CA VAL A 111 -8.26 -6.87 -4.40
C VAL A 111 -9.70 -6.63 -3.90
N LYS A 112 -10.24 -5.41 -4.05
CA LYS A 112 -11.58 -5.02 -3.58
C LYS A 112 -12.72 -5.55 -4.43
N ALA A 113 -12.58 -5.51 -5.76
CA ALA A 113 -13.65 -5.86 -6.72
C ALA A 113 -14.14 -7.30 -6.58
N ARG A 114 -13.36 -8.15 -5.91
CA ARG A 114 -13.71 -9.54 -5.67
C ARG A 114 -14.63 -9.75 -4.48
N GLY A 115 -14.89 -8.74 -3.64
CA GLY A 115 -16.02 -8.72 -2.71
C GLY A 115 -16.11 -9.92 -1.75
N GLY A 116 -15.01 -10.66 -1.56
CA GLY A 116 -15.00 -11.91 -0.80
C GLY A 116 -14.88 -13.20 -1.62
N ASP A 117 -14.77 -13.16 -2.94
CA ASP A 117 -14.42 -14.32 -3.77
C ASP A 117 -12.97 -14.17 -4.27
N TYR A 118 -12.02 -14.41 -3.37
CA TYR A 118 -10.59 -14.24 -3.62
C TYR A 118 -9.97 -15.42 -4.37
N ASP A 119 -10.71 -16.51 -4.59
CA ASP A 119 -10.24 -17.70 -5.32
C ASP A 119 -9.84 -17.34 -6.77
N ASN A 120 -10.42 -16.27 -7.32
CA ASN A 120 -10.11 -15.74 -8.65
C ASN A 120 -9.12 -14.56 -8.66
N LEU A 121 -8.45 -14.26 -7.53
CA LEU A 121 -7.47 -13.17 -7.46
C LEU A 121 -6.14 -13.54 -8.12
N GLN A 122 -5.74 -14.81 -8.01
CA GLN A 122 -4.50 -15.36 -8.55
C GLN A 122 -4.28 -15.05 -10.05
N PRO A 123 -5.21 -15.37 -10.97
CA PRO A 123 -5.00 -15.09 -12.40
C PRO A 123 -4.90 -13.58 -12.70
N VAL A 124 -5.70 -12.75 -12.02
CA VAL A 124 -5.71 -11.30 -12.25
C VAL A 124 -4.41 -10.65 -11.80
N LEU A 125 -3.87 -11.07 -10.65
CA LEU A 125 -2.55 -10.62 -10.18
C LEU A 125 -1.42 -11.09 -11.11
N GLY A 126 -1.50 -12.34 -11.60
CA GLY A 126 -0.55 -12.85 -12.58
C GLY A 126 -0.51 -12.00 -13.85
N ASP A 127 -1.68 -11.64 -14.39
CA ASP A 127 -1.81 -10.75 -15.55
C ASP A 127 -1.25 -9.35 -15.26
N LEU A 128 -1.53 -8.79 -14.08
CA LEU A 128 -0.99 -7.49 -13.67
C LEU A 128 0.54 -7.53 -13.64
N PHE A 129 1.14 -8.53 -13.01
CA PHE A 129 2.60 -8.67 -12.94
C PHE A 129 3.23 -8.85 -14.33
N ALA A 130 2.60 -9.64 -15.21
CA ALA A 130 3.04 -9.77 -16.59
C ALA A 130 3.03 -8.43 -17.34
N LYS A 131 2.02 -7.59 -17.08
CA LYS A 131 1.94 -6.22 -17.64
C LYS A 131 2.92 -5.25 -16.99
N MET A 132 3.22 -5.39 -15.70
CA MET A 132 4.29 -4.61 -15.08
C MET A 132 5.66 -4.96 -15.65
N ARG A 133 5.89 -6.23 -16.03
CA ARG A 133 7.11 -6.67 -16.72
C ARG A 133 7.21 -6.19 -18.17
N THR A 134 6.11 -6.07 -18.90
CA THR A 134 6.16 -5.81 -20.37
C THR A 134 5.66 -4.43 -20.78
N GLY A 135 4.97 -3.74 -19.87
CA GLY A 135 4.14 -2.60 -20.18
C GLY A 135 2.88 -2.95 -20.99
N GLY A 136 2.04 -1.93 -21.21
CA GLY A 136 0.91 -1.99 -22.12
C GLY A 136 -0.45 -2.12 -21.42
N THR A 137 -1.45 -2.58 -22.17
CA THR A 137 -2.85 -2.53 -21.74
C THR A 137 -3.20 -3.64 -20.75
N PHE A 138 -3.83 -3.26 -19.64
CA PHE A 138 -4.48 -4.13 -18.66
C PHE A 138 -5.92 -3.62 -18.45
N GLY A 139 -6.92 -4.34 -18.98
CA GLY A 139 -8.30 -3.86 -18.97
C GLY A 139 -8.44 -2.50 -19.68
N LEU A 140 -8.89 -1.48 -18.95
CA LEU A 140 -9.00 -0.10 -19.43
C LEU A 140 -7.76 0.75 -19.13
N TRP A 141 -6.79 0.20 -18.39
CA TRP A 141 -5.61 0.91 -17.91
C TRP A 141 -4.39 0.63 -18.79
N ASN A 142 -3.47 1.60 -18.82
CA ASN A 142 -2.16 1.43 -19.44
C ASN A 142 -1.09 1.35 -18.34
N ILE A 143 -0.44 0.19 -18.25
CA ILE A 143 0.60 -0.11 -17.26
C ILE A 143 1.96 0.25 -17.85
N ARG A 144 2.77 0.95 -17.07
CA ARG A 144 4.16 1.27 -17.45
C ARG A 144 5.02 0.01 -17.34
N TYR A 145 6.07 -0.05 -18.15
CA TYR A 145 7.15 -1.01 -17.94
C TYR A 145 7.88 -0.65 -16.64
N PHE A 146 8.05 -1.64 -15.75
CA PHE A 146 8.85 -1.52 -14.54
C PHE A 146 10.16 -2.28 -14.77
N ASP A 147 11.26 -1.53 -14.92
CA ASP A 147 12.57 -2.11 -15.15
C ASP A 147 13.08 -2.84 -13.90
N GLY A 148 13.51 -4.08 -14.09
CA GLY A 148 14.02 -4.92 -13.01
C GLY A 148 13.53 -6.36 -13.07
N THR A 149 14.36 -7.27 -12.58
CA THR A 149 14.08 -8.71 -12.56
C THR A 149 12.97 -9.12 -11.59
N LEU A 150 12.38 -8.16 -10.87
CA LEU A 150 11.36 -8.40 -9.84
C LEU A 150 10.09 -9.04 -10.41
N PHE A 151 9.71 -8.69 -11.64
CA PHE A 151 8.51 -9.20 -12.31
C PHE A 151 8.80 -10.28 -13.36
N ASP A 152 10.03 -10.82 -13.40
CA ASP A 152 10.40 -11.88 -14.35
C ASP A 152 9.66 -13.21 -14.10
N ASP A 153 9.14 -13.39 -12.89
CA ASP A 153 8.27 -14.49 -12.51
C ASP A 153 6.82 -14.01 -12.36
N ALA A 154 5.87 -14.80 -12.88
CA ALA A 154 4.43 -14.60 -12.76
C ALA A 154 3.81 -15.49 -11.67
N PHE A 155 4.60 -16.18 -10.85
CA PHE A 155 4.11 -17.02 -9.76
C PHE A 155 3.21 -16.22 -8.81
N VAL A 156 2.00 -16.71 -8.58
CA VAL A 156 1.07 -16.22 -7.56
C VAL A 156 0.55 -17.47 -6.84
N PRO A 157 0.65 -17.59 -5.50
CA PRO A 157 0.07 -18.71 -4.76
C PRO A 157 -1.45 -18.61 -4.69
N SER A 158 -2.13 -19.63 -4.17
CA SER A 158 -3.54 -19.50 -3.82
C SER A 158 -3.74 -18.42 -2.76
N ILE A 159 -4.83 -17.65 -2.88
CA ILE A 159 -5.15 -16.58 -1.93
C ILE A 159 -6.52 -16.88 -1.31
N PRO A 160 -6.57 -17.56 -0.14
CA PRO A 160 -7.83 -17.87 0.52
C PRO A 160 -8.52 -16.60 1.02
N TYR A 161 -9.80 -16.74 1.36
CA TYR A 161 -10.66 -15.64 1.77
C TYR A 161 -10.06 -14.71 2.83
N ASP A 162 -9.64 -15.27 3.96
CA ASP A 162 -9.15 -14.47 5.09
C ASP A 162 -7.89 -13.69 4.73
N LEU A 163 -7.01 -14.29 3.91
CA LEU A 163 -5.80 -13.64 3.43
C LEU A 163 -6.10 -12.48 2.47
N GLY A 164 -7.11 -12.65 1.60
CA GLY A 164 -7.58 -11.59 0.73
C GLY A 164 -8.11 -10.38 1.51
N ARG A 165 -8.76 -10.60 2.67
CA ARG A 165 -9.21 -9.51 3.55
C ARG A 165 -8.06 -8.76 4.19
N THR A 166 -7.04 -9.46 4.68
CA THR A 166 -5.84 -8.83 5.25
C THR A 166 -5.06 -8.06 4.18
N LEU A 167 -4.98 -8.61 2.97
CA LEU A 167 -4.36 -7.92 1.84
C LEU A 167 -5.13 -6.64 1.46
N LEU A 168 -6.47 -6.68 1.48
CA LEU A 168 -7.28 -5.49 1.25
C LEU A 168 -7.03 -4.43 2.33
N GLN A 169 -6.94 -4.81 3.60
CA GLN A 169 -6.59 -3.88 4.68
C GLN A 169 -5.21 -3.22 4.46
N ALA A 170 -4.25 -3.97 3.93
CA ALA A 170 -2.94 -3.41 3.57
C ALA A 170 -3.08 -2.45 2.37
N ALA A 171 -3.88 -2.80 1.36
CA ALA A 171 -4.09 -2.00 0.16
C ALA A 171 -4.83 -0.68 0.42
N GLU A 172 -5.74 -0.64 1.39
CA GLU A 172 -6.47 0.58 1.77
C GLU A 172 -5.65 1.55 2.65
N GLN A 173 -4.40 1.22 2.99
CA GLN A 173 -3.50 2.12 3.72
C GLN A 173 -2.74 3.04 2.77
N ASP A 174 -2.45 4.28 3.20
CA ASP A 174 -1.63 5.21 2.42
C ASP A 174 -0.13 4.91 2.59
N TRP A 175 0.42 4.16 1.64
CA TRP A 175 1.83 3.79 1.53
C TRP A 175 2.74 4.96 1.13
N SER A 176 2.18 6.08 0.63
CA SER A 176 2.97 7.29 0.39
C SER A 176 3.49 7.92 1.70
N GLN A 177 2.84 7.61 2.83
CA GLN A 177 3.24 8.04 4.17
C GLN A 177 4.21 7.06 4.86
N VAL A 178 4.70 6.04 4.17
CA VAL A 178 5.66 5.08 4.76
C VAL A 178 7.08 5.55 4.47
N ASP A 179 7.91 5.66 5.50
CA ASP A 179 9.32 6.04 5.36
C ASP A 179 10.10 4.97 4.57
N PRO A 180 10.70 5.30 3.41
CA PRO A 180 11.47 4.33 2.61
C PRO A 180 12.63 3.64 3.35
N SER A 181 13.17 4.24 4.41
CA SER A 181 14.27 3.63 5.19
C SER A 181 13.90 2.27 5.80
N ILE A 182 12.61 1.99 5.99
CA ILE A 182 12.17 0.69 6.53
C ILE A 182 12.22 -0.44 5.50
N PHE A 183 12.39 -0.15 4.20
CA PHE A 183 12.38 -1.14 3.14
C PHE A 183 13.36 -2.28 3.38
N GLY A 184 14.61 -1.97 3.73
CA GLY A 184 15.63 -2.98 4.02
C GLY A 184 15.16 -3.94 5.12
N THR A 185 14.64 -3.39 6.22
CA THR A 185 14.16 -4.21 7.35
C THR A 185 12.89 -4.99 7.04
N LEU A 186 11.99 -4.46 6.22
CA LEU A 186 10.78 -5.19 5.78
C LEU A 186 11.16 -6.35 4.87
N PHE A 187 12.04 -6.12 3.90
CA PHE A 187 12.53 -7.17 3.01
C PHE A 187 13.26 -8.26 3.77
N GLU A 188 14.18 -7.88 4.65
CA GLU A 188 14.86 -8.82 5.53
C GLU A 188 13.88 -9.62 6.36
N ARG A 189 12.86 -9.00 6.97
CA ARG A 189 11.84 -9.74 7.73
C ARG A 189 11.03 -10.70 6.88
N ILE A 190 10.60 -10.28 5.70
CA ILE A 190 9.85 -11.12 4.76
C ILE A 190 10.67 -12.37 4.38
N ILE A 191 11.96 -12.17 4.09
CA ILE A 191 12.92 -13.21 3.65
C ILE A 191 13.38 -14.08 4.82
N ASP A 192 13.79 -13.51 5.95
CA ASP A 192 14.29 -14.28 7.10
C ASP A 192 13.20 -15.17 7.67
N GLU A 193 11.99 -14.65 7.79
CA GLU A 193 10.85 -15.47 8.21
C GLU A 193 10.47 -16.52 7.14
N SER A 194 10.77 -16.32 5.85
CA SER A 194 10.51 -17.37 4.85
C SER A 194 11.54 -18.50 4.94
N LYS A 195 12.81 -18.17 5.20
CA LYS A 195 13.91 -19.16 5.36
C LYS A 195 13.80 -20.00 6.64
N ARG A 196 13.14 -19.50 7.68
CA ARG A 196 12.99 -20.19 8.98
C ARG A 196 11.82 -21.19 9.03
N ALA A 197 10.98 -21.27 8.00
CA ALA A 197 9.70 -21.98 7.99
C ALA A 197 9.72 -23.28 7.17
#